data_AF-A0A1B9B3A0-F1
#
_entry.id   AF-A0A1B9B3A0-F1
#
_cell.length_a   1.000
_cell.length_b   1.000
_cell.length_c   1.000
_cell.angle_alpha   90.00
_cell.angle_beta   90.00
_cell.angle_gamma   90.00
#
_symmetry.space_group_name_H-M   'P 1'
#
loop_
_entity.id
_entity.type
_entity.pdbx_description
1 polymer ?
#
loop_
_entity_poly.entity_id
_entity_poly.type
_entity_poly.pdbx_seq_one_letter_code
_entity_poly.pdbx_strand_id
1 'polypeptide(L)' 'MEFADVYLVFWIFFVPTYLGLIFTYRYPEESMLLGKRWMYKEEPEISEGAIRYTKTAALIGLIAFPVFLLVIFTR' A
#
# COMPACT_ATOMS: atom_id res chain seq x y z
N MET A 1 -7.42 18.72 -20.70
CA MET A 1 -7.72 18.10 -19.39
C MET A 1 -7.77 19.25 -18.41
N GLU A 2 -8.93 19.47 -17.79
CA GLU A 2 -9.09 20.57 -16.84
C GLU A 2 -8.32 20.26 -15.54
N PHE A 3 -7.97 21.30 -14.77
CA PHE A 3 -7.30 21.13 -13.47
C PHE A 3 -8.07 20.19 -12.52
N ALA A 4 -9.40 20.18 -12.62
CA ALA A 4 -10.27 19.30 -11.84
C ALA A 4 -10.07 17.81 -12.17
N ASP A 5 -9.86 17.47 -13.45
CA ASP A 5 -9.67 16.08 -13.89
C ASP A 5 -8.37 15.51 -13.32
N VAL A 6 -7.30 16.30 -13.35
CA VAL A 6 -5.98 15.90 -12.81
C VAL A 6 -6.06 15.66 -11.31
N TYR A 7 -6.78 16.54 -10.59
CA TYR A 7 -6.98 16.40 -9.15
C TYR A 7 -7.82 15.16 -8.81
N LEU A 8 -8.89 14.89 -9.57
CA LEU A 8 -9.74 13.73 -9.35
C LEU A 8 -8.99 12.42 -9.59
N VAL A 9 -8.24 12.32 -10.69
CA VAL A 9 -7.38 11.16 -10.98
C VAL A 9 -6.38 10.96 -9.84
N PHE A 10 -5.76 12.04 -9.37
CA PHE A 10 -4.84 11.99 -8.25
C PHE A 10 -5.50 11.39 -7.00
N TRP A 11 -6.63 11.92 -6.53
CA TRP A 11 -7.30 11.39 -5.33
C TRP A 11 -7.71 9.92 -5.44
N ILE A 12 -8.14 9.48 -6.62
CA ILE A 12 -8.53 8.09 -6.88
C ILE A 12 -7.35 7.12 -6.74
N PHE A 13 -6.12 7.52 -7.09
CA PHE A 13 -4.96 6.65 -6.93
C PHE A 13 -4.30 6.80 -5.56
N PHE A 14 -4.22 8.02 -5.04
CA PHE A 14 -3.45 8.30 -3.83
C PHE A 14 -4.11 7.79 -2.56
N VAL A 15 -5.43 7.95 -2.43
CA VAL A 15 -6.15 7.48 -1.24
C VAL A 15 -6.11 5.96 -1.09
N PRO A 16 -6.47 5.16 -2.12
CA PRO A 16 -6.38 3.71 -2.01
C PRO A 16 -4.96 3.22 -1.77
N THR A 17 -3.95 3.87 -2.37
CA THR A 17 -2.55 3.52 -2.12
C THR A 17 -2.17 3.73 -0.66
N TYR A 18 -2.53 4.88 -0.08
CA TYR A 18 -2.20 5.18 1.31
C TYR A 18 -2.97 4.29 2.29
N LEU A 19 -4.26 4.06 2.04
CA LEU A 19 -5.07 3.11 2.82
C LEU A 19 -4.53 1.68 2.70
N GLY A 20 -4.07 1.29 1.51
CA GLY A 20 -3.40 0.02 1.25
C GLY A 20 -2.15 -0.14 2.12
N LEU A 21 -1.29 0.88 2.19
CA LEU A 21 -0.10 0.86 3.05
C LEU A 21 -0.45 0.72 4.54
N ILE A 22 -1.47 1.44 5.02
CA ILE A 22 -1.97 1.30 6.39
C ILE A 22 -2.48 -0.13 6.64
N PHE A 23 -3.28 -0.66 5.71
CA PHE A 23 -3.80 -2.01 5.78
C PHE A 23 -2.67 -3.05 5.82
N THR A 24 -1.69 -2.95 4.93
CA THR A 24 -0.51 -3.84 4.90
C THR A 24 0.30 -3.77 6.19
N TYR A 25 0.43 -2.61 6.82
CA TYR A 25 1.13 -2.49 8.10
C TYR A 25 0.37 -3.17 9.25
N ARG A 26 -0.96 -3.03 9.28
CA ARG A 26 -1.83 -3.55 10.36
C ARG A 26 -2.16 -5.03 10.21
N TYR A 27 -2.32 -5.48 8.98
CA TYR A 27 -2.78 -6.80 8.54
C TYR A 27 -1.86 -7.35 7.43
N PRO A 28 -0.56 -7.57 7.74
CA PRO A 28 0.44 -7.95 6.74
C PRO A 28 0.13 -9.30 6.08
N GLU A 29 -0.38 -10.25 6.86
CA GLU A 29 -0.70 -11.59 6.36
C GLU A 29 -1.88 -11.54 5.38
N GLU A 30 -2.97 -10.89 5.77
CA GLU A 30 -4.13 -10.71 4.90
C GLU A 30 -3.77 -9.92 3.64
N SER A 31 -2.92 -8.90 3.78
CA SER A 31 -2.43 -8.11 2.64
C SER A 31 -1.56 -8.94 1.69
N MET A 32 -0.73 -9.85 2.18
CA MET A 32 0.12 -10.70 1.33
C MET A 32 -0.68 -11.77 0.57
N LEU A 33 -1.80 -12.21 1.15
CA LEU A 33 -2.70 -13.21 0.56
C LEU A 33 -3.84 -12.61 -0.26
N LEU A 34 -4.00 -11.28 -0.25
CA LEU A 34 -5.04 -10.58 -1.00
C LEU A 34 -4.96 -10.95 -2.48
N GLY A 35 -6.05 -11.52 -3.01
CA GLY A 35 -6.12 -11.97 -4.41
C GLY A 35 -5.28 -13.22 -4.73
N LYS A 36 -4.62 -13.85 -3.75
CA LYS A 36 -3.82 -15.08 -3.92
C LYS A 36 -4.37 -16.28 -3.16
N ARG A 37 -5.31 -16.08 -2.22
CA ARG A 37 -5.91 -17.17 -1.41
C ARG A 37 -6.46 -18.33 -2.26
N TRP A 38 -7.03 -18.04 -3.43
CA TRP A 38 -7.60 -19.06 -4.33
C TRP A 38 -6.55 -19.95 -5.03
N MET A 39 -5.27 -19.58 -4.98
CA MET A 39 -4.19 -20.35 -5.62
C MET A 39 -3.71 -21.53 -4.78
N TYR A 40 -4.04 -21.55 -3.49
CA TYR A 40 -3.57 -22.55 -2.54
C TYR A 40 -4.69 -23.53 -2.20
N LYS A 41 -4.33 -24.81 -2.02
CA LYS A 41 -5.30 -25.87 -1.65
C LYS A 41 -5.71 -25.79 -0.18
N GLU A 42 -4.85 -25.20 0.65
CA GLU A 42 -4.98 -25.05 2.10
C GLU A 42 -4.59 -23.61 2.48
N GLU A 43 -4.88 -23.20 3.72
CA GLU A 43 -4.53 -21.86 4.18
C GLU A 43 -2.99 -21.69 4.23
N PRO A 44 -2.41 -20.79 3.42
CA PRO A 44 -0.96 -20.67 3.32
C PRO A 44 -0.37 -20.01 4.57
N GLU A 45 0.56 -20.70 5.22
CA GLU A 45 1.33 -20.16 6.34
C GLU A 45 2.43 -19.21 5.83
N ILE A 46 2.47 -18.00 6.40
CA ILE A 46 3.48 -16.99 6.04
C ILE A 46 4.58 -16.97 7.09
N SER A 47 5.83 -17.04 6.63
CA SER A 47 6.99 -16.94 7.53
C SER A 47 7.03 -15.60 8.28
N GLU A 48 7.46 -15.63 9.55
CA GLU A 48 7.64 -14.44 10.37
C GLU A 48 8.56 -13.39 9.72
N GLY A 49 9.61 -13.85 9.04
CA GLY A 49 10.54 -12.98 8.31
C GLY A 49 9.83 -12.19 7.21
N ALA A 50 8.94 -12.82 6.45
CA ALA A 50 8.17 -12.16 5.41
C ALA A 50 7.14 -11.18 6.01
N ILE A 51 6.49 -11.54 7.13
CA ILE A 51 5.60 -10.63 7.87
C ILE A 51 6.36 -9.38 8.33
N ARG A 52 7.54 -9.57 8.93
CA ARG A 52 8.38 -8.47 9.43
C ARG A 52 8.84 -7.56 8.29
N TYR A 53 9.32 -8.14 7.19
CA TYR A 53 9.71 -7.37 6.01
C TYR A 53 8.53 -6.55 5.47
N THR A 54 7.37 -7.17 5.28
CA THR A 54 6.15 -6.49 4.78
C THR A 54 5.73 -5.33 5.67
N LYS A 55 5.75 -5.52 7.01
CA LYS A 55 5.47 -4.42 7.95
C LYS A 55 6.50 -3.29 7.85
N THR A 56 7.79 -3.61 7.79
CA THR A 56 8.84 -2.59 7.67
C THR A 56 8.73 -1.84 6.35
N ALA A 57 8.50 -2.54 5.24
CA ALA A 57 8.31 -1.93 3.93
C ALA A 57 7.07 -1.02 3.90
N ALA A 58 5.95 -1.46 4.49
CA ALA A 58 4.74 -0.64 4.60
C ALA A 58 4.97 0.62 5.45
N LEU A 59 5.70 0.51 6.57
CA LEU A 59 6.05 1.65 7.41
C LEU A 59 6.94 2.65 6.67
N ILE A 60 7.97 2.16 5.96
CA ILE A 60 8.81 3.02 5.11
C ILE A 60 7.95 3.70 4.04
N GLY A 61 7.04 2.95 3.41
CA GLY A 61 6.08 3.49 2.44
C GLY A 61 5.21 4.60 3.02
N LEU A 62 4.66 4.42 4.22
CA LEU A 62 3.83 5.42 4.89
C LEU A 62 4.57 6.74 5.15
N ILE A 63 5.89 6.70 5.36
CA ILE A 63 6.70 7.90 5.58
C ILE A 63 7.18 8.48 4.25
N ALA A 64 7.70 7.64 3.36
CA ALA A 64 8.27 8.07 2.08
C ALA A 64 7.21 8.61 1.11
N PHE A 65 6.00 8.04 1.12
CA PHE A 65 4.94 8.40 0.18
C PHE A 65 4.43 9.85 0.36
N PRO A 66 4.11 10.34 1.58
CA PRO A 66 3.82 11.76 1.80
C PRO A 66 4.99 12.68 1.45
N VAL A 67 6.23 12.30 1.78
CA VAL A 67 7.42 13.10 1.44
C VAL A 67 7.57 13.23 -0.07
N PHE A 68 7.40 12.13 -0.80
CA PHE A 68 7.42 12.12 -2.26
C PHE A 68 6.35 13.05 -2.85
N LEU A 69 5.13 13.02 -2.29
CA LEU A 69 4.07 13.93 -2.71
C LEU A 69 4.41 15.38 -2.47
N LEU A 70 4.89 15.72 -1.28
CA LEU A 70 5.30 17.09 -0.97
C LEU A 70 6.34 17.59 -1.96
N VAL A 71 7.34 16.77 -2.31
CA VAL A 71 8.37 17.14 -3.30
C VAL A 71 7.77 17.37 -4.70
N ILE A 72 6.78 16.59 -5.12
CA ILE A 72 6.13 16.76 -6.42
C ILE A 72 5.29 18.04 -6.47
N PHE A 73 4.49 18.33 -5.43
CA PHE A 73 3.58 19.48 -5.43
C PHE A 73 4.24 20.81 -5.10
N THR A 74 5.40 20.80 -4.42
CA THR A 74 6.14 22.03 -4.10
C THR A 74 7.11 22.47 -5.18
N ARG A 75 7.29 21.66 -6.24
CA ARG A 75 7.98 22.05 -7.46
C ARG A 75 7.01 22.63 -8.49
#